data_AF-A0A7V7D6P3-F1
#
_entry.id   AF-A0A7V7D6P3-F1
#
_cell.length_a   1.000
_cell.length_b   1.000
_cell.length_c   1.000
_cell.angle_alpha   90.00
_cell.angle_beta   90.00
_cell.angle_gamma   90.00
#
_symmetry.space_group_name_H-M   'P 1'
#
loop_
_entity.id
_entity.type
_entity.pdbx_description
1 polymer ?
#
loop_
_entity_poly.entity_id
_entity_poly.type
_entity_poly.pdbx_seq_one_letter_code
_entity_poly.pdbx_strand_id
1 'polypeptide(L)'
;MRKQETQTQKSPESAKGCPSREDASRRTLLVFNCYEAWVYQLGVLGYNLDIIIGLKGRYKPTWDEQMRPVPPNSRLITLQEAQQSQTNYYCIITHNITDLLDVKRRHEPRLTVLHLPIEARLVEEKSDIEPEKMKEVLHKYMKLVGGHVVAVSMLKGKSWGFTEDIVPFGSDPDDYLPYSGQIASGLRISNFIQMRKQFLLWDFYEKAFDGIPVRIVGHNPDMLRVRAANSWDHLKRTLQSHRFYIHTANPELEDGYNMATVEAMAA
;
A
#
# COMPACT_ATOMS: atom_id res chain seq x y z
N MET A 1 -1.75 20.74 -64.30
CA MET A 1 -2.85 20.29 -63.40
C MET A 1 -2.33 19.24 -62.44
N ARG A 2 -1.98 19.63 -61.20
CA ARG A 2 -1.86 18.73 -60.05
C ARG A 2 -2.43 19.47 -58.85
N LYS A 3 -3.51 18.92 -58.28
CA LYS A 3 -4.24 19.50 -57.14
C LYS A 3 -3.40 19.35 -55.87
N GLN A 4 -3.40 20.40 -55.06
CA GLN A 4 -2.95 20.43 -53.68
C GLN A 4 -3.87 19.57 -52.81
N GLU A 5 -3.30 18.72 -51.97
CA GLU A 5 -3.99 18.16 -50.80
C GLU A 5 -3.30 18.71 -49.55
N THR A 6 -4.01 19.63 -48.88
CA THR A 6 -3.62 20.25 -47.63
C THR A 6 -3.99 19.30 -46.50
N GLN A 7 -3.01 18.66 -45.87
CA GLN A 7 -3.23 17.92 -44.63
C GLN A 7 -3.33 18.91 -43.47
N THR A 8 -4.55 19.09 -42.96
CA THR A 8 -4.83 19.81 -41.74
C THR A 8 -4.38 18.97 -40.55
N GLN A 9 -3.22 19.31 -39.95
CA GLN A 9 -2.83 18.79 -38.65
C GLN A 9 -3.82 19.30 -37.58
N LYS A 10 -4.62 18.39 -37.04
CA LYS A 10 -5.38 18.63 -35.81
C LYS A 10 -4.39 18.62 -34.63
N SER A 11 -4.35 19.73 -33.90
CA SER A 11 -3.65 19.86 -32.63
C SER A 11 -4.17 18.82 -31.61
N PRO A 12 -3.32 18.21 -30.78
CA PRO A 12 -3.77 17.32 -29.72
C PRO A 12 -4.53 18.13 -28.67
N GLU A 13 -5.70 17.65 -28.28
CA GLU A 13 -6.44 18.12 -27.12
C GLU A 13 -5.53 18.09 -25.88
N SER A 14 -5.50 19.21 -25.17
CA SER A 14 -4.76 19.40 -23.93
C SER A 14 -5.14 18.34 -22.91
N ALA A 15 -4.19 17.48 -22.55
CA ALA A 15 -4.25 16.70 -21.33
C ALA A 15 -4.51 17.66 -20.15
N LYS A 16 -5.56 17.39 -19.36
CA LYS A 16 -5.82 18.11 -18.11
C LYS A 16 -4.57 18.04 -17.23
N GLY A 17 -3.89 19.17 -17.07
CA GLY A 17 -2.58 19.25 -16.43
C GLY A 17 -2.60 18.83 -14.96
N CYS A 18 -1.52 18.16 -14.54
CA CYS A 18 -1.21 17.92 -13.14
C CYS A 18 -1.15 19.29 -12.41
N PRO A 19 -1.78 19.44 -11.22
CA PRO A 19 -1.76 20.71 -10.50
C PRO A 19 -0.33 21.18 -10.24
N SER A 20 -0.11 22.50 -10.27
CA SER A 20 1.17 23.07 -9.88
C SER A 20 1.51 22.71 -8.42
N ARG A 21 2.80 22.66 -8.04
CA ARG A 21 3.20 22.35 -6.65
C ARG A 21 2.59 23.32 -5.64
N GLU A 22 2.42 24.59 -6.00
CA GLU A 22 1.75 25.59 -5.16
C GLU A 22 0.26 25.28 -4.96
N ASP A 23 -0.44 24.80 -6.01
CA ASP A 23 -1.84 24.39 -5.92
C ASP A 23 -2.02 23.10 -5.12
N ALA A 24 -1.07 22.17 -5.22
CA ALA A 24 -1.06 20.94 -4.42
C ALA A 24 -0.91 21.26 -2.93
N SER A 25 0.01 22.13 -2.55
CA SER A 25 0.24 22.53 -1.16
C SER A 25 -0.93 23.27 -0.49
N ARG A 26 -1.94 23.69 -1.26
CA ARG A 26 -3.17 24.31 -0.73
C ARG A 26 -4.28 23.30 -0.44
N ARG A 27 -4.10 22.04 -0.83
CA ARG A 27 -5.08 20.97 -0.67
C ARG A 27 -4.58 19.96 0.34
N THR A 28 -5.50 19.47 1.18
CA THR A 28 -5.20 18.48 2.22
C THR A 28 -5.90 17.17 1.91
N LEU A 29 -5.16 16.06 1.94
CA LEU A 29 -5.69 14.71 1.89
C LEU A 29 -5.88 14.18 3.32
N LEU A 30 -6.98 13.49 3.58
CA LEU A 30 -7.16 12.70 4.80
C LEU A 30 -6.84 11.24 4.49
N VAL A 31 -5.92 10.61 5.21
CA VAL A 31 -5.45 9.26 4.89
C VAL A 31 -5.42 8.39 6.14
N PHE A 32 -5.92 7.17 6.04
CA PHE A 32 -5.83 6.19 7.14
C PHE A 32 -4.45 5.52 7.17
N ASN A 33 -3.78 5.49 8.33
CA ASN A 33 -2.50 4.78 8.46
C ASN A 33 -2.66 3.26 8.57
N CYS A 34 -3.17 2.62 7.50
CA CYS A 34 -3.30 1.17 7.44
C CYS A 34 -2.05 0.48 6.88
N TYR A 35 -1.27 1.20 6.06
CA TYR A 35 -0.09 0.66 5.38
C TYR A 35 0.97 1.75 5.15
N GLU A 36 1.90 1.92 6.10
CA GLU A 36 2.87 3.03 6.13
C GLU A 36 3.62 3.20 4.82
N ALA A 37 4.09 2.10 4.23
CA ALA A 37 4.92 2.17 3.04
C ALA A 37 4.17 2.71 1.80
N TRP A 38 2.86 2.50 1.72
CA TRP A 38 2.02 3.03 0.64
C TRP A 38 1.62 4.48 0.95
N VAL A 39 1.22 4.77 2.20
CA VAL A 39 0.92 6.14 2.64
C VAL A 39 2.14 7.04 2.46
N TYR A 40 3.35 6.52 2.69
CA TYR A 40 4.60 7.25 2.49
C TYR A 40 4.76 7.78 1.06
N GLN A 41 4.34 7.00 0.05
CA GLN A 41 4.46 7.38 -1.35
C GLN A 41 3.57 8.57 -1.72
N LEU A 42 2.50 8.85 -0.96
CA LEU A 42 1.68 10.04 -1.21
C LEU A 42 2.47 11.34 -1.03
N GLY A 43 3.59 11.32 -0.30
CA GLY A 43 4.45 12.48 -0.11
C GLY A 43 4.98 13.08 -1.42
N VAL A 44 5.15 12.27 -2.47
CA VAL A 44 5.65 12.75 -3.77
C VAL A 44 4.67 13.68 -4.48
N LEU A 45 3.39 13.63 -4.10
CA LEU A 45 2.33 14.46 -4.69
C LEU A 45 2.39 15.91 -4.23
N GLY A 46 3.07 16.19 -3.11
CA GLY A 46 3.20 17.55 -2.56
C GLY A 46 1.94 18.13 -1.91
N TYR A 47 0.88 17.33 -1.73
CA TYR A 47 -0.29 17.70 -0.93
C TYR A 47 0.06 17.78 0.56
N ASN A 48 -0.72 18.53 1.34
CA ASN A 48 -0.71 18.36 2.79
C ASN A 48 -1.41 17.04 3.14
N LEU A 49 -0.91 16.32 4.14
CA LEU A 49 -1.49 15.04 4.57
C LEU A 49 -1.92 15.14 6.03
N ASP A 50 -3.20 14.86 6.29
CA ASP A 50 -3.66 14.50 7.62
C ASP A 50 -3.74 12.97 7.69
N ILE A 51 -2.84 12.36 8.48
CA ILE A 51 -2.70 10.91 8.57
C ILE A 51 -3.30 10.42 9.87
N ILE A 52 -4.35 9.60 9.78
CA ILE A 52 -5.05 9.05 10.94
C ILE A 52 -4.21 7.92 11.56
N ILE A 53 -3.77 8.14 12.80
CA ILE A 53 -3.08 7.16 13.66
C ILE A 53 -4.02 6.63 14.76
N GLY A 54 -3.55 5.66 15.54
CA GLY A 54 -4.33 5.04 16.62
C GLY A 54 -5.45 4.12 16.14
N LEU A 55 -5.38 3.65 14.89
CA LEU A 55 -6.39 2.76 14.31
C LEU A 55 -6.37 1.39 15.02
N LYS A 56 -7.56 0.82 15.22
CA LYS A 56 -7.71 -0.50 15.84
C LYS A 56 -7.05 -1.59 14.99
N GLY A 57 -6.46 -2.59 15.65
CA GLY A 57 -5.79 -3.72 14.99
C GLY A 57 -4.37 -3.42 14.49
N ARG A 58 -3.89 -2.18 14.63
CA ARG A 58 -2.51 -1.81 14.34
C ARG A 58 -1.62 -2.16 15.52
N TYR A 59 -0.48 -2.77 15.26
CA TYR A 59 0.45 -3.19 16.31
C TYR A 59 1.19 -2.01 16.95
N LYS A 60 1.37 -0.91 16.21
CA LYS A 60 1.82 0.39 16.72
C LYS A 60 0.67 1.39 16.68
N PRO A 61 0.42 2.13 17.79
CA PRO A 61 -0.62 3.15 17.82
C PRO A 61 -0.21 4.43 17.08
N THR A 62 1.08 4.64 16.84
CA THR A 62 1.64 5.80 16.13
C THR A 62 2.21 5.40 14.78
N TRP A 63 2.69 6.39 14.01
CA TRP A 63 3.50 6.12 12.83
C TRP A 63 4.75 5.31 13.18
N ASP A 64 5.13 4.37 12.31
CA ASP A 64 6.32 3.56 12.51
C ASP A 64 7.56 4.13 11.79
N GLU A 65 8.34 4.91 12.52
CA GLU A 65 9.61 5.47 12.01
C GLU A 65 10.71 4.42 11.77
N GLN A 66 10.53 3.19 12.25
CA GLN A 66 11.42 2.09 11.90
C GLN A 66 11.17 1.59 10.48
N MET A 67 9.93 1.72 10.00
CA MET A 67 9.51 1.36 8.65
C MET A 67 9.77 2.48 7.66
N ARG A 68 9.36 3.72 7.96
CA ARG A 68 9.48 4.90 7.09
C ARG A 68 9.49 6.17 7.93
N PRO A 69 10.18 7.25 7.52
CA PRO A 69 9.91 8.55 8.12
C PRO A 69 8.47 9.00 7.81
N VAL A 70 7.93 9.91 8.62
CA VAL A 70 6.65 10.56 8.32
C VAL A 70 6.80 11.34 7.01
N PRO A 71 5.83 11.29 6.08
CA PRO A 71 5.95 11.98 4.80
C PRO A 71 6.02 13.51 5.00
N PRO A 72 6.68 14.25 4.10
CA PRO A 72 6.71 15.70 4.18
C PRO A 72 5.29 16.28 4.15
N ASN A 73 5.09 17.46 4.74
CA ASN A 73 3.81 18.17 4.83
C ASN A 73 2.68 17.36 5.51
N SER A 74 3.05 16.47 6.43
CA SER A 74 2.09 15.63 7.15
C SER A 74 1.84 16.09 8.58
N ARG A 75 0.62 15.89 9.05
CA ARG A 75 0.23 15.92 10.45
C ARG A 75 -0.38 14.58 10.82
N LEU A 76 0.06 14.03 11.95
CA LEU A 76 -0.55 12.83 12.52
C LEU A 76 -1.72 13.25 13.39
N ILE A 77 -2.91 12.71 13.12
CA ILE A 77 -4.14 13.02 13.86
C ILE A 77 -4.86 11.73 14.26
N THR A 78 -5.77 11.82 15.22
CA THR A 78 -6.67 10.73 15.62
C THR A 78 -7.92 10.70 14.75
N LEU A 79 -8.63 9.58 14.76
CA LEU A 79 -9.92 9.47 14.07
C LEU A 79 -10.94 10.50 14.61
N GLN A 80 -10.93 10.75 15.91
CA GLN A 80 -11.83 11.72 16.53
C GLN A 80 -11.55 13.14 16.02
N GLU A 81 -10.28 13.55 15.95
CA GLU A 81 -9.87 14.83 15.39
C GLU A 81 -10.29 14.94 13.92
N ALA A 82 -10.10 13.89 13.12
CA ALA A 82 -10.52 13.86 11.72
C ALA A 82 -12.04 14.05 11.55
N GLN A 83 -12.84 13.41 12.41
CA GLN A 83 -14.31 13.50 12.40
C GLN A 83 -14.81 14.89 12.83
N GLN A 84 -14.12 15.54 13.77
CA GLN A 84 -14.47 16.88 14.29
C GLN A 84 -13.87 18.03 13.47
N SER A 85 -12.90 17.73 12.60
CA SER A 85 -12.20 18.70 11.78
C SER A 85 -13.15 19.50 10.89
N GLN A 86 -12.93 20.82 10.87
CA GLN A 86 -13.58 21.75 9.93
C GLN A 86 -12.85 21.80 8.58
N THR A 87 -11.73 21.08 8.45
CA THR A 87 -10.98 21.01 7.19
C THR A 87 -11.86 20.35 6.13
N ASN A 88 -11.98 21.01 4.99
CA ASN A 88 -12.60 20.42 3.80
C ASN A 88 -11.53 19.66 3.02
N TYR A 89 -11.46 18.35 3.22
CA TYR A 89 -10.44 17.53 2.59
C TYR A 89 -10.65 17.45 1.07
N TYR A 90 -9.57 17.54 0.32
CA TYR A 90 -9.62 17.41 -1.13
C TYR A 90 -10.04 15.98 -1.54
N CYS A 91 -9.55 14.99 -0.80
CA CYS A 91 -9.98 13.59 -0.91
C CYS A 91 -9.68 12.86 0.41
N ILE A 92 -10.54 11.90 0.76
CA ILE A 92 -10.33 10.96 1.85
C ILE A 92 -9.87 9.62 1.24
N ILE A 93 -8.69 9.15 1.63
CA ILE A 93 -8.11 7.89 1.20
C ILE A 93 -8.28 6.84 2.30
N THR A 94 -9.03 5.80 1.98
CA THR A 94 -9.33 4.66 2.85
C THR A 94 -8.67 3.39 2.31
N HIS A 95 -8.41 2.42 3.17
CA HIS A 95 -7.73 1.17 2.82
C HIS A 95 -8.55 -0.08 3.14
N ASN A 96 -9.65 0.07 3.87
CA ASN A 96 -10.59 -1.00 4.16
C ASN A 96 -12.03 -0.46 4.32
N ILE A 97 -13.00 -1.38 4.42
CA ILE A 97 -14.42 -1.05 4.55
C ILE A 97 -14.72 -0.33 5.88
N THR A 98 -14.00 -0.65 6.96
CA THR A 98 -14.20 -0.01 8.27
C THR A 98 -13.83 1.47 8.22
N ASP A 99 -12.72 1.82 7.56
CA ASP A 99 -12.30 3.21 7.37
C ASP A 99 -13.42 4.04 6.70
N LEU A 100 -14.06 3.48 5.67
CA LEU A 100 -15.18 4.11 4.97
C LEU A 100 -16.37 4.37 5.90
N LEU A 101 -16.68 3.41 6.77
CA LEU A 101 -17.75 3.54 7.75
C LEU A 101 -17.39 4.58 8.83
N ASP A 102 -16.11 4.68 9.19
CA ASP A 102 -15.60 5.64 10.19
C ASP A 102 -15.70 7.09 9.69
N VAL A 103 -15.64 7.33 8.38
CA VAL A 103 -15.85 8.66 7.78
C VAL A 103 -17.20 8.85 7.12
N LYS A 104 -18.20 7.99 7.39
CA LYS A 104 -19.52 8.06 6.71
C LYS A 104 -20.27 9.39 6.82
N ARG A 105 -19.95 10.21 7.83
CA ARG A 105 -20.55 11.55 8.07
C ARG A 105 -19.81 12.68 7.32
N ARG A 106 -18.69 12.36 6.68
CA ARG A 106 -17.91 13.28 5.85
C ARG A 106 -18.44 13.22 4.42
N HIS A 107 -18.48 14.37 3.76
CA HIS A 107 -19.11 14.53 2.43
C HIS A 107 -18.08 14.61 1.31
N GLU A 108 -16.81 14.71 1.65
CA GLU A 108 -15.71 14.84 0.72
C GLU A 108 -15.58 13.63 -0.22
N PRO A 109 -15.00 13.83 -1.42
CA PRO A 109 -14.66 12.73 -2.32
C PRO A 109 -13.82 11.69 -1.61
N ARG A 110 -14.07 10.41 -1.90
CA ARG A 110 -13.36 9.30 -1.27
C ARG A 110 -12.81 8.31 -2.27
N LEU A 111 -11.61 7.83 -1.98
CA LEU A 111 -10.88 6.84 -2.74
C LEU A 111 -10.55 5.67 -1.81
N THR A 112 -10.95 4.46 -2.18
CA THR A 112 -10.59 3.24 -1.44
C THR A 112 -9.50 2.49 -2.18
N VAL A 113 -8.43 2.14 -1.48
CA VAL A 113 -7.32 1.35 -2.00
C VAL A 113 -7.45 -0.10 -1.53
N LEU A 114 -7.57 -1.03 -2.47
CA LEU A 114 -7.66 -2.46 -2.20
C LEU A 114 -6.27 -3.09 -2.17
N HIS A 115 -5.84 -3.49 -0.96
CA HIS A 115 -4.54 -4.11 -0.69
C HIS A 115 -4.58 -5.64 -0.64
N LEU A 116 -5.76 -6.26 -0.56
CA LEU A 116 -5.94 -7.70 -0.48
C LEU A 116 -7.10 -8.13 -1.38
N PRO A 117 -7.07 -9.33 -1.98
CA PRO A 117 -8.29 -9.93 -2.53
C PRO A 117 -9.30 -10.26 -1.40
N ILE A 118 -10.57 -10.45 -1.74
CA ILE A 118 -11.63 -10.82 -0.80
C ILE A 118 -11.29 -12.15 -0.12
N GLU A 119 -10.81 -13.13 -0.88
CA GLU A 119 -10.45 -14.46 -0.40
C GLU A 119 -9.39 -14.37 0.70
N ALA A 120 -8.34 -13.57 0.46
CA ALA A 120 -7.32 -13.25 1.45
C ALA A 120 -7.93 -12.61 2.70
N ARG A 121 -8.77 -11.60 2.52
CA ARG A 121 -9.39 -10.88 3.64
C ARG A 121 -10.22 -11.80 4.53
N LEU A 122 -11.04 -12.67 3.94
CA LEU A 122 -11.91 -13.59 4.69
C LEU A 122 -11.09 -14.55 5.55
N VAL A 123 -9.96 -15.04 5.03
CA VAL A 123 -9.03 -15.88 5.79
C VAL A 123 -8.37 -15.08 6.94
N GLU A 124 -7.91 -13.85 6.70
CA GLU A 124 -7.30 -13.02 7.76
C GLU A 124 -8.30 -12.65 8.86
N GLU A 125 -9.52 -12.28 8.48
CA GLU A 125 -10.58 -11.84 9.40
C GLU A 125 -11.34 -13.02 10.04
N LYS A 126 -11.04 -14.28 9.64
CA LYS A 126 -11.78 -15.48 10.02
C LYS A 126 -13.29 -15.29 9.83
N SER A 127 -13.65 -14.77 8.68
CA SER A 127 -15.01 -14.38 8.36
C SER A 127 -15.71 -15.46 7.54
N ASP A 128 -16.93 -15.83 7.95
CA ASP A 128 -17.80 -16.75 7.22
C ASP A 128 -18.72 -16.02 6.21
N ILE A 129 -18.41 -14.77 5.87
CA ILE A 129 -19.18 -14.01 4.89
C ILE A 129 -18.84 -14.51 3.49
N GLU A 130 -19.88 -14.84 2.72
CA GLU A 130 -19.74 -15.17 1.30
C GLU A 130 -19.02 -14.05 0.52
N PRO A 131 -17.96 -14.37 -0.26
CA PRO A 131 -17.17 -13.38 -1.00
C PRO A 131 -18.01 -12.43 -1.85
N GLU A 132 -18.97 -12.98 -2.60
CA GLU A 132 -19.83 -12.18 -3.50
C GLU A 132 -20.72 -11.20 -2.71
N LYS A 133 -21.16 -11.57 -1.50
CA LYS A 133 -21.92 -10.66 -0.63
C LYS A 133 -21.06 -9.49 -0.17
N MET A 134 -19.80 -9.74 0.20
CA MET A 134 -18.88 -8.69 0.60
C MET A 134 -18.58 -7.73 -0.57
N LYS A 135 -18.38 -8.29 -1.76
CA LYS A 135 -18.22 -7.54 -3.01
C LYS A 135 -19.44 -6.66 -3.29
N GLU A 136 -20.63 -7.22 -3.29
CA GLU A 136 -21.88 -6.47 -3.50
C GLU A 136 -22.04 -5.32 -2.52
N VAL A 137 -21.71 -5.53 -1.24
CA VAL A 137 -21.80 -4.49 -0.21
C VAL A 137 -20.87 -3.33 -0.54
N LEU A 138 -19.61 -3.60 -0.89
CA LEU A 138 -18.67 -2.56 -1.27
C LEU A 138 -19.13 -1.81 -2.52
N HIS A 139 -19.57 -2.51 -3.56
CA HIS A 139 -20.10 -1.92 -4.80
C HIS A 139 -21.29 -0.99 -4.54
N LYS A 140 -22.29 -1.47 -3.79
CA LYS A 140 -23.48 -0.68 -3.43
C LYS A 140 -23.08 0.57 -2.63
N TYR A 141 -22.16 0.40 -1.67
CA TYR A 141 -21.70 1.51 -0.85
C TYR A 141 -20.92 2.55 -1.66
N MET A 142 -19.97 2.13 -2.50
CA MET A 142 -19.21 3.02 -3.40
C MET A 142 -20.12 3.81 -4.34
N LYS A 143 -21.13 3.14 -4.92
CA LYS A 143 -22.13 3.81 -5.77
C LYS A 143 -22.94 4.85 -5.01
N LEU A 144 -23.39 4.53 -3.79
CA LEU A 144 -24.19 5.43 -2.96
C LEU A 144 -23.42 6.72 -2.60
N VAL A 145 -22.13 6.58 -2.34
CA VAL A 145 -21.29 7.68 -1.85
C VAL A 145 -20.52 8.40 -2.96
N GLY A 146 -20.66 7.96 -4.22
CA GLY A 146 -19.84 8.47 -5.33
C GLY A 146 -18.35 8.24 -5.12
N GLY A 147 -17.98 7.15 -4.44
CA GLY A 147 -16.60 6.79 -4.14
C GLY A 147 -15.89 6.17 -5.33
N HIS A 148 -14.57 6.32 -5.36
CA HIS A 148 -13.70 5.68 -6.33
C HIS A 148 -12.92 4.55 -5.67
N VAL A 149 -12.60 3.50 -6.43
CA VAL A 149 -11.85 2.35 -5.93
C VAL A 149 -10.66 2.12 -6.82
N VAL A 150 -9.50 1.96 -6.21
CA VAL A 150 -8.26 1.53 -6.88
C VAL A 150 -7.80 0.23 -6.27
N ALA A 151 -7.23 -0.66 -7.08
CA ALA A 151 -6.59 -1.87 -6.58
C ALA A 151 -5.08 -1.79 -6.80
N VAL A 152 -4.30 -2.33 -5.86
CA VAL A 152 -2.84 -2.33 -6.03
C VAL A 152 -2.35 -3.43 -6.97
N SER A 153 -3.26 -4.21 -7.55
CA SER A 153 -2.98 -5.13 -8.65
C SER A 153 -4.23 -5.69 -9.31
N MET A 154 -4.02 -6.34 -10.46
CA MET A 154 -5.10 -7.01 -11.18
C MET A 154 -5.75 -8.16 -10.41
N LEU A 155 -5.00 -8.92 -9.61
CA LEU A 155 -5.56 -10.02 -8.82
C LEU A 155 -6.57 -9.49 -7.80
N LYS A 156 -6.17 -8.45 -7.07
CA LYS A 156 -7.01 -7.77 -6.07
C LYS A 156 -8.21 -7.12 -6.76
N GLY A 157 -7.98 -6.41 -7.87
CA GLY A 157 -9.04 -5.79 -8.65
C GLY A 157 -10.09 -6.79 -9.16
N LYS A 158 -9.66 -7.93 -9.71
CA LYS A 158 -10.59 -8.99 -10.16
C LYS A 158 -11.43 -9.56 -9.04
N SER A 159 -10.81 -9.87 -7.90
CA SER A 159 -11.49 -10.42 -6.73
C SER A 159 -12.62 -9.51 -6.26
N TRP A 160 -12.38 -8.19 -6.22
CA TRP A 160 -13.40 -7.20 -5.84
C TRP A 160 -14.28 -6.70 -6.99
N GLY A 161 -13.98 -7.06 -8.24
CA GLY A 161 -14.66 -6.52 -9.43
C GLY A 161 -14.42 -5.02 -9.68
N PHE A 162 -13.23 -4.51 -9.36
CA PHE A 162 -12.76 -3.16 -9.67
C PHE A 162 -11.44 -3.27 -10.44
N THR A 163 -11.50 -3.28 -11.76
CA THR A 163 -10.35 -3.54 -12.64
C THR A 163 -9.94 -2.35 -13.50
N GLU A 164 -10.68 -1.25 -13.38
CA GLU A 164 -10.51 -0.04 -14.18
C GLU A 164 -9.22 0.68 -13.81
N ASP A 165 -8.94 0.79 -12.50
CA ASP A 165 -7.81 1.56 -11.97
C ASP A 165 -6.91 0.70 -11.10
N ILE A 166 -5.79 0.28 -11.69
CA ILE A 166 -4.75 -0.51 -11.04
C ILE A 166 -3.52 0.35 -10.78
N VAL A 167 -3.16 0.53 -9.51
CA VAL A 167 -2.00 1.31 -9.07
C VAL A 167 -1.00 0.38 -8.37
N PRO A 168 -0.06 -0.23 -9.11
CA PRO A 168 0.88 -1.18 -8.54
C PRO A 168 1.77 -0.52 -7.49
N PHE A 169 2.34 -1.33 -6.61
CA PHE A 169 3.40 -0.85 -5.72
C PHE A 169 4.57 -0.30 -6.52
N GLY A 170 5.06 0.87 -6.12
CA GLY A 170 6.28 1.48 -6.65
C GLY A 170 7.32 1.67 -5.55
N SER A 171 8.56 1.84 -5.97
CA SER A 171 9.65 2.28 -5.11
C SER A 171 10.56 3.18 -5.95
N ASP A 172 11.04 4.27 -5.38
CA ASP A 172 12.04 5.12 -6.04
C ASP A 172 13.43 4.49 -5.86
N PRO A 173 14.15 4.07 -6.91
CA PRO A 173 15.49 3.51 -6.77
C PRO A 173 16.48 4.49 -6.12
N ASP A 174 16.28 5.80 -6.29
CA ASP A 174 17.17 6.82 -5.73
C ASP A 174 17.03 6.91 -4.19
N ASP A 175 15.96 6.37 -3.62
CA ASP A 175 15.82 6.23 -2.17
C ASP A 175 16.72 5.11 -1.60
N TYR A 176 17.26 4.19 -2.41
CA TYR A 176 17.96 2.99 -1.92
C TYR A 176 19.47 3.05 -2.20
N LEU A 177 20.21 2.24 -1.43
CA LEU A 177 21.64 2.10 -1.62
C LEU A 177 21.90 1.09 -2.74
N PRO A 178 22.96 1.26 -3.57
CA PRO A 178 23.30 0.28 -4.58
C PRO A 178 23.65 -1.09 -3.98
N TYR A 179 23.15 -2.16 -4.59
CA TYR A 179 23.37 -3.55 -4.16
C TYR A 179 24.83 -3.87 -3.85
N SER A 180 25.05 -4.58 -2.73
CA SER A 180 26.38 -5.02 -2.29
C SER A 180 26.51 -6.54 -2.08
N GLY A 181 25.44 -7.20 -1.60
CA GLY A 181 25.42 -8.67 -1.43
C GLY A 181 26.51 -9.26 -0.52
N GLN A 182 27.12 -8.44 0.36
CA GLN A 182 28.29 -8.86 1.13
C GLN A 182 27.97 -9.89 2.21
N ILE A 183 26.73 -9.90 2.72
CA ILE A 183 26.25 -10.89 3.68
C ILE A 183 25.82 -12.14 2.89
N ALA A 184 26.51 -13.26 3.13
CA ALA A 184 26.21 -14.57 2.55
C ALA A 184 24.94 -15.21 3.14
N SER A 185 23.82 -14.50 3.05
CA SER A 185 22.50 -14.93 3.54
C SER A 185 21.41 -14.35 2.64
N GLY A 186 20.32 -15.10 2.49
CA GLY A 186 19.08 -14.59 1.93
C GLY A 186 18.37 -13.64 2.91
N LEU A 187 17.45 -12.84 2.39
CA LEU A 187 16.62 -11.93 3.18
C LEU A 187 15.15 -12.21 2.90
N ARG A 188 14.34 -12.23 3.96
CA ARG A 188 12.89 -12.19 3.87
C ARG A 188 12.35 -11.12 4.80
N ILE A 189 11.56 -10.20 4.26
CA ILE A 189 10.84 -9.20 5.08
C ILE A 189 9.38 -9.63 5.17
N SER A 190 8.91 -9.91 6.38
CA SER A 190 7.52 -10.33 6.59
C SER A 190 7.09 -10.12 8.04
N ASN A 191 5.83 -9.76 8.23
CA ASN A 191 5.20 -9.62 9.54
C ASN A 191 4.14 -10.70 9.75
N PHE A 192 3.89 -11.07 11.01
CA PHE A 192 2.83 -12.01 11.41
C PHE A 192 2.86 -13.35 10.68
N ILE A 193 4.04 -13.93 10.48
CA ILE A 193 4.25 -15.15 9.70
C ILE A 193 3.34 -16.30 10.15
N GLN A 194 3.23 -16.53 11.46
CA GLN A 194 2.40 -17.62 12.00
C GLN A 194 0.90 -17.43 11.69
N MET A 195 0.41 -16.20 11.70
CA MET A 195 -0.99 -15.88 11.35
C MET A 195 -1.24 -15.97 9.84
N ARG A 196 -0.20 -15.76 9.03
CA ARG A 196 -0.26 -15.65 7.57
C ARG A 196 0.37 -16.83 6.83
N LYS A 197 0.54 -17.99 7.49
CA LYS A 197 1.25 -19.14 6.91
C LYS A 197 0.76 -19.54 5.53
N GLN A 198 -0.56 -19.54 5.33
CA GLN A 198 -1.17 -19.90 4.05
C GLN A 198 -0.83 -18.89 2.95
N PHE A 199 -0.94 -17.59 3.23
CA PHE A 199 -0.58 -16.50 2.32
C PHE A 199 0.89 -16.55 1.93
N LEU A 200 1.74 -16.80 2.91
CA LEU A 200 3.19 -16.72 2.81
C LEU A 200 3.82 -18.03 2.31
N LEU A 201 3.00 -19.05 2.02
CA LEU A 201 3.43 -20.43 1.74
C LEU A 201 4.54 -20.87 2.70
N TRP A 202 4.31 -20.70 4.01
CA TRP A 202 5.36 -20.83 5.01
C TRP A 202 5.99 -22.23 5.06
N ASP A 203 5.16 -23.28 4.98
CA ASP A 203 5.64 -24.66 4.98
C ASP A 203 6.50 -24.98 3.75
N PHE A 204 6.19 -24.36 2.60
CA PHE A 204 7.02 -24.47 1.40
C PHE A 204 8.34 -23.72 1.58
N TYR A 205 8.29 -22.50 2.12
CA TYR A 205 9.49 -21.74 2.43
C TYR A 205 10.44 -22.49 3.38
N GLU A 206 9.92 -23.07 4.47
CA GLU A 206 10.76 -23.80 5.42
C GLU A 206 11.48 -24.98 4.76
N LYS A 207 10.80 -25.70 3.86
CA LYS A 207 11.40 -26.82 3.12
C LYS A 207 12.37 -26.35 2.05
N ALA A 208 12.04 -25.30 1.30
CA ALA A 208 12.84 -24.82 0.17
C ALA A 208 14.15 -24.17 0.61
N PHE A 209 14.17 -23.57 1.80
CA PHE A 209 15.33 -22.85 2.34
C PHE A 209 15.95 -23.54 3.56
N ASP A 210 15.63 -24.82 3.79
CA ASP A 210 16.29 -25.62 4.83
C ASP A 210 17.81 -25.69 4.59
N GLY A 211 18.59 -25.50 5.65
CA GLY A 211 20.06 -25.43 5.57
C GLY A 211 20.62 -24.19 4.86
N ILE A 212 19.79 -23.29 4.30
CA ILE A 212 20.24 -22.05 3.67
C ILE A 212 20.20 -20.92 4.71
N PRO A 213 21.30 -20.15 4.91
CA PRO A 213 21.26 -19.00 5.80
C PRO A 213 20.27 -17.95 5.30
N VAL A 214 19.17 -17.74 6.04
CA VAL A 214 18.18 -16.68 5.73
C VAL A 214 17.93 -15.82 6.94
N ARG A 215 18.05 -14.50 6.76
CA ARG A 215 17.62 -13.51 7.74
C ARG A 215 16.15 -13.15 7.52
N ILE A 216 15.36 -13.25 8.58
CA ILE A 216 13.97 -12.76 8.59
C ILE A 216 13.94 -11.42 9.33
N VAL A 217 13.31 -10.43 8.71
CA VAL A 217 13.10 -9.09 9.30
C VAL A 217 11.62 -8.77 9.33
N GLY A 218 11.13 -8.34 10.48
CA GLY A 218 9.73 -7.95 10.67
C GLY A 218 9.21 -8.19 12.08
N HIS A 219 7.99 -7.75 12.33
CA HIS A 219 7.26 -7.95 13.57
C HIS A 219 6.62 -9.35 13.59
N ASN A 220 7.27 -10.28 14.29
CA ASN A 220 6.84 -11.66 14.47
C ASN A 220 7.02 -12.04 15.95
N PRO A 221 6.07 -11.67 16.84
CA PRO A 221 6.23 -11.83 18.29
C PRO A 221 6.45 -13.29 18.71
N ASP A 222 5.92 -14.24 17.93
CA ASP A 222 6.01 -15.67 18.21
C ASP A 222 7.31 -16.34 17.71
N MET A 223 8.22 -15.58 17.08
CA MET A 223 9.47 -16.09 16.53
C MET A 223 10.68 -15.54 17.27
N LEU A 224 11.34 -16.42 18.04
CA LEU A 224 12.58 -16.09 18.74
C LEU A 224 13.64 -15.61 17.73
N ARG A 225 14.31 -14.49 18.04
CA ARG A 225 15.39 -13.85 17.25
C ARG A 225 14.96 -13.13 15.97
N VAL A 226 13.69 -13.17 15.58
CA VAL A 226 13.18 -12.33 14.49
C VAL A 226 12.82 -10.95 15.06
N ARG A 227 13.33 -9.89 14.42
CA ARG A 227 13.06 -8.51 14.83
C ARG A 227 12.80 -7.63 13.61
N ALA A 228 12.00 -6.59 13.79
CA ALA A 228 11.87 -5.53 12.80
C ALA A 228 13.21 -4.80 12.61
N ALA A 229 13.33 -4.04 11.52
CA ALA A 229 14.44 -3.11 11.35
C ALA A 229 14.44 -2.06 12.48
N ASN A 230 15.58 -1.45 12.73
CA ASN A 230 15.73 -0.48 13.83
C ASN A 230 15.41 0.96 13.37
N SER A 231 15.46 1.20 12.06
CA SER A 231 15.22 2.46 11.40
C SER A 231 15.04 2.21 9.90
N TRP A 232 14.53 3.21 9.19
CA TRP A 232 14.44 3.18 7.73
C TRP A 232 15.80 2.92 7.08
N ASP A 233 16.86 3.60 7.54
CA ASP A 233 18.21 3.38 7.04
C ASP A 233 18.75 1.99 7.36
N HIS A 234 18.38 1.40 8.51
CA HIS A 234 18.73 0.02 8.82
C HIS A 234 18.02 -0.95 7.86
N LEU A 235 16.75 -0.69 7.51
CA LEU A 235 16.02 -1.48 6.52
C LEU A 235 16.69 -1.40 5.14
N LYS A 236 17.05 -0.19 4.67
CA LYS A 236 17.77 0.01 3.40
C LYS A 236 19.11 -0.72 3.36
N ARG A 237 19.94 -0.58 4.40
CA ARG A 237 21.20 -1.33 4.52
C ARG A 237 20.99 -2.84 4.54
N THR A 238 19.92 -3.31 5.19
CA THR A 238 19.57 -4.73 5.21
C THR A 238 19.23 -5.23 3.82
N LEU A 239 18.39 -4.53 3.07
CA LEU A 239 18.04 -4.86 1.69
C LEU A 239 19.31 -4.95 0.81
N GLN A 240 20.15 -3.92 0.86
CA GLN A 240 21.38 -3.77 0.07
C GLN A 240 22.44 -4.87 0.37
N SER A 241 22.52 -5.34 1.61
CA SER A 241 23.65 -6.17 2.05
C SER A 241 23.47 -7.67 1.84
N HIS A 242 22.25 -8.17 1.67
CA HIS A 242 21.96 -9.61 1.56
C HIS A 242 22.01 -10.06 0.11
N ARG A 243 22.44 -11.31 -0.14
CA ARG A 243 22.73 -11.80 -1.51
C ARG A 243 21.50 -12.02 -2.39
N PHE A 244 20.36 -12.32 -1.78
CA PHE A 244 19.13 -12.58 -2.50
C PHE A 244 17.94 -12.30 -1.60
N TYR A 245 16.84 -11.90 -2.20
CA TYR A 245 15.57 -11.68 -1.52
C TYR A 245 14.62 -12.85 -1.78
N ILE A 246 13.84 -13.22 -0.77
CA ILE A 246 12.89 -14.33 -0.84
C ILE A 246 11.49 -13.79 -0.61
N HIS A 247 10.63 -13.99 -1.61
CA HIS A 247 9.19 -13.83 -1.48
C HIS A 247 8.53 -15.13 -1.92
N THR A 248 7.88 -15.81 -0.98
CA THR A 248 6.98 -16.93 -1.26
C THR A 248 5.57 -16.49 -0.91
N ALA A 249 4.66 -16.71 -1.84
CA ALA A 249 3.28 -16.29 -1.71
C ALA A 249 2.34 -17.27 -2.40
N ASN A 250 1.18 -17.49 -1.81
CA ASN A 250 0.14 -18.30 -2.41
C ASN A 250 -0.48 -17.49 -3.55
N PRO A 251 -0.35 -17.91 -4.82
CA PRO A 251 -0.83 -17.15 -5.98
C PRO A 251 -2.35 -16.95 -5.99
N GLU A 252 -3.11 -17.70 -5.19
CA GLU A 252 -4.56 -17.52 -5.05
C GLU A 252 -4.91 -16.41 -4.04
N LEU A 253 -3.99 -16.06 -3.12
CA LEU A 253 -4.24 -15.13 -2.02
C LEU A 253 -3.36 -13.87 -2.09
N GLU A 254 -2.25 -13.93 -2.81
CA GLU A 254 -1.32 -12.81 -3.02
C GLU A 254 -0.63 -12.97 -4.38
N ASP A 255 -0.41 -11.84 -5.02
CA ASP A 255 -0.05 -11.67 -6.43
C ASP A 255 1.46 -11.59 -6.68
N GLY A 256 2.26 -12.20 -5.82
CA GLY A 256 3.70 -12.39 -6.00
C GLY A 256 4.57 -11.14 -5.83
N TYR A 257 3.97 -9.98 -5.58
CA TYR A 257 4.66 -8.71 -5.40
C TYR A 257 4.03 -7.91 -4.25
N ASN A 258 4.76 -7.79 -3.16
CA ASN A 258 4.45 -6.84 -2.08
C ASN A 258 5.46 -5.68 -2.12
N MET A 259 5.23 -4.68 -1.27
CA MET A 259 6.13 -3.54 -1.17
C MET A 259 7.59 -3.96 -0.97
N ALA A 260 7.87 -4.83 0.01
CA ALA A 260 9.23 -5.22 0.34
C ALA A 260 9.95 -5.94 -0.82
N THR A 261 9.23 -6.66 -1.68
CA THR A 261 9.78 -7.21 -2.93
C THR A 261 10.24 -6.10 -3.87
N VAL A 262 9.41 -5.08 -4.09
CA VAL A 262 9.74 -3.94 -4.97
C VAL A 262 10.91 -3.14 -4.38
N GLU A 263 10.97 -2.97 -3.07
CA GLU A 263 12.11 -2.34 -2.39
C GLU A 263 13.41 -3.14 -2.53
N ALA A 264 13.33 -4.47 -2.45
CA ALA A 264 14.49 -5.33 -2.67
C ALA A 264 14.99 -5.31 -4.11
N MET A 265 14.10 -5.05 -5.09
CA MET A 265 14.50 -4.85 -6.49
C MET A 265 15.15 -3.48 -6.72
N ALA A 266 14.84 -2.50 -5.88
CA ALA A 266 15.43 -1.16 -5.93
C ALA A 266 16.81 -1.06 -5.25
N ALA A 267 17.15 -2.02 -4.39
CA ALA A 267 18.33 -2.01 -3.49
C ALA A 267 19.46 -2.96 -3.91
#